data_AF-A0A8T7B811-F1
#
_entry.id   AF-A0A8T7B811-F1
#
_cell.length_a   1.000
_cell.length_b   1.000
_cell.length_c   1.000
_cell.angle_alpha   90.00
_cell.angle_beta   90.00
_cell.angle_gamma   90.00
#
_symmetry.space_group_name_H-M   'P 1'
#
loop_
_entity.id
_entity.type
_entity.pdbx_description
1 polymer ?
#
loop_
_entity_poly.entity_id
_entity_poly.type
_entity_poly.pdbx_seq_one_letter_code
_entity_poly.pdbx_strand_id
1 'polypeptide(L)' 'MTTRNPYLLRAIYDWILDNQLTPHLLVDTEEPDVEVPVDYIEDGQIVLNIHPRAVNALHMGNEFVEFSARFNG' A
#
# COMPACT_ATOMS: atom_id res chain seq x y z
N MET A 1 0.51 -11.02 21.57
CA MET A 1 -0.65 -10.22 21.12
C MET A 1 -0.41 -9.87 19.66
N THR A 2 -1.43 -9.99 18.81
CA THR A 2 -1.32 -9.58 17.39
C THR A 2 -1.36 -8.06 17.27
N THR A 3 -0.66 -7.49 16.28
CA THR A 3 -0.66 -6.05 16.02
C THR A 3 -2.00 -5.62 15.43
N ARG A 4 -2.47 -4.42 15.77
CA ARG A 4 -3.75 -3.88 15.27
C ARG A 4 -3.63 -3.28 13.87
N ASN A 5 -2.42 -2.89 13.47
CA ASN A 5 -2.18 -2.10 12.26
C ASN A 5 -2.74 -2.76 10.98
N PRO A 6 -2.53 -4.06 10.71
CA PRO A 6 -3.06 -4.69 9.49
C PRO A 6 -4.59 -4.66 9.40
N TYR A 7 -5.27 -4.76 10.54
CA TYR A 7 -6.73 -4.71 10.61
C TYR A 7 -7.26 -3.30 10.38
N LEU A 8 -6.60 -2.29 10.95
CA LEU A 8 -6.94 -0.89 10.72
C LEU A 8 -6.69 -0.49 9.27
N LEU A 9 -5.59 -0.95 8.65
CA LEU A 9 -5.31 -0.72 7.24
C LEU A 9 -6.46 -1.16 6.35
N ARG A 10 -6.93 -2.41 6.50
CA ARG A 10 -8.07 -2.93 5.71
C ARG A 10 -9.35 -2.16 5.96
N ALA A 11 -9.67 -1.87 7.23
CA ALA A 11 -10.87 -1.13 7.57
C ALA A 11 -10.87 0.30 7.00
N ILE A 12 -9.71 0.98 7.04
CA ILE A 12 -9.54 2.32 6.46
C ILE A 12 -9.62 2.25 4.93
N TYR A 13 -8.97 1.25 4.31
CA TYR A 13 -9.05 1.03 2.87
C TYR A 13 -10.50 0.88 2.39
N ASP A 14 -11.29 0.00 3.02
CA ASP A 14 -12.70 -0.21 2.67
C ASP A 14 -13.51 1.08 2.87
N TRP A 15 -13.30 1.77 3.99
CA TRP A 15 -13.96 3.05 4.26
C TRP A 15 -13.62 4.12 3.21
N ILE A 16 -12.37 4.22 2.77
CA ILE A 16 -11.96 5.16 1.71
C ILE A 16 -12.71 4.85 0.41
N LEU A 17 -12.82 3.57 0.03
CA LEU A 17 -13.53 3.15 -1.18
C LEU A 17 -15.03 3.40 -1.11
N ASP A 18 -15.67 3.11 0.01
CA ASP A 18 -17.10 3.37 0.23
C ASP A 18 -17.44 4.86 0.06
N ASN A 19 -16.49 5.73 0.40
CA ASN A 19 -16.59 7.18 0.23
C ASN A 19 -16.15 7.67 -1.16
N GLN A 20 -15.92 6.78 -2.12
CA GLN A 20 -15.51 7.10 -3.50
C GLN A 20 -14.20 7.90 -3.56
N LEU A 21 -13.29 7.66 -2.61
CA LEU A 21 -11.98 8.28 -2.53
C LEU A 21 -10.88 7.34 -3.05
N THR A 22 -9.67 7.89 -3.24
CA THR A 22 -8.51 7.12 -3.72
C THR A 22 -7.59 6.73 -2.55
N PRO A 23 -7.46 5.44 -2.21
CA PRO A 23 -6.58 5.00 -1.13
C PRO A 23 -5.11 5.09 -1.56
N HIS A 24 -4.32 5.74 -0.71
CA HIS A 24 -2.88 5.86 -0.85
C HIS A 24 -2.20 5.25 0.38
N LEU A 25 -1.13 4.51 0.15
CA LEU A 25 -0.30 3.91 1.18
C LEU A 25 1.04 4.64 1.22
N LEU A 26 1.39 5.22 2.36
CA LEU A 26 2.74 5.73 2.62
C LEU A 26 3.56 4.59 3.23
N VAL A 27 4.69 4.28 2.61
CA VAL A 27 5.59 3.21 3.04
C VAL A 27 6.95 3.81 3.37
N ASP A 28 7.48 3.44 4.53
CA ASP A 28 8.88 3.65 4.90
C ASP A 28 9.74 2.63 4.15
N THR A 29 10.67 3.11 3.33
CA THR A 29 11.50 2.27 2.46
C THR A 29 12.84 1.88 3.08
N GLU A 30 13.14 2.38 4.28
CA GLU A 30 14.35 2.01 5.02
C GLU A 30 14.20 0.66 5.76
N GLU A 31 12.96 0.15 5.87
CA GLU A 31 12.68 -1.17 6.43
C GLU A 31 13.18 -2.31 5.50
N PRO A 32 13.83 -3.35 6.05
CA PRO A 32 14.61 -4.32 5.27
C PRO A 32 13.80 -5.21 4.32
N ASP A 33 12.51 -5.40 4.58
CA ASP A 33 11.64 -6.30 3.81
C ASP A 33 10.76 -5.53 2.80
N VAL A 34 11.08 -4.27 2.50
CA VAL A 34 10.32 -3.44 1.56
C VAL A 34 10.86 -3.59 0.14
N GLU A 35 10.05 -4.17 -0.73
CA GLU A 35 10.36 -4.34 -2.16
C GLU A 35 9.51 -3.40 -3.02
N VAL A 36 10.12 -2.31 -3.49
CA VAL A 36 9.47 -1.29 -4.35
C VAL A 36 10.45 -0.78 -5.42
N PRO A 37 9.94 -0.16 -6.51
CA PRO A 37 10.80 0.49 -7.50
C PRO A 37 11.60 1.66 -6.90
N VAL A 38 12.92 1.49 -6.82
CA VAL A 38 13.83 2.44 -6.13
C VAL A 38 13.86 3.84 -6.75
N ASP A 39 13.57 3.96 -8.04
CA ASP A 39 13.57 5.24 -8.76
C ASP A 39 12.44 6.19 -8.31
N TYR A 40 11.47 5.69 -7.53
CA TYR A 40 10.29 6.43 -7.06
C TYR A 40 10.34 6.72 -5.56
N ILE A 41 11.48 6.45 -4.91
CA ILE A 41 11.69 6.72 -3.49
C ILE A 41 12.06 8.20 -3.33
N GLU A 42 11.34 8.89 -2.44
CA GLU A 42 11.58 10.29 -2.07
C GLU A 42 11.73 10.36 -0.55
N ASP A 43 12.86 10.89 -0.06
CA ASP A 43 13.15 11.07 1.37
C ASP A 43 12.96 9.79 2.22
N GLY A 44 13.38 8.64 1.70
CA GLY A 44 13.25 7.35 2.39
C GLY A 44 11.81 6.81 2.40
N GLN A 45 10.89 7.42 1.67
CA GLN A 45 9.49 7.03 1.62
C GLN A 45 9.01 6.82 0.18
N ILE A 46 7.90 6.11 0.04
CA ILE A 46 7.16 6.00 -1.21
C ILE A 46 5.66 6.07 -0.96
N VAL A 47 4.94 6.79 -1.82
CA VAL A 47 3.48 6.85 -1.80
C VAL A 47 2.92 5.99 -2.93
N LEU A 48 2.14 4.99 -2.58
CA LEU A 48 1.57 4.01 -3.50
C LEU A 48 0.06 4.20 -3.59
N ASN A 49 -0.46 4.43 -4.80
CA ASN A 49 -1.89 4.38 -5.06
C ASN A 49 -2.35 2.93 -5.13
N ILE A 50 -3.19 2.52 -4.16
CA ILE A 50 -3.71 1.15 -4.04
C ILE A 50 -5.18 1.04 -4.45
N HIS A 51 -5.73 2.03 -5.16
CA HIS A 51 -7.10 1.96 -5.68
C HIS A 51 -7.25 0.74 -6.61
N PRO A 52 -8.39 0.01 -6.62
CA PRO A 52 -8.59 -1.19 -7.45
C PRO A 52 -8.35 -1.03 -8.96
N ARG A 53 -8.37 0.22 -9.45
CA ARG A 53 -8.09 0.55 -10.87
C ARG A 53 -6.61 0.81 -11.17
N ALA A 54 -5.80 1.06 -10.14
CA ALA A 54 -4.37 1.34 -10.25
C ALA A 54 -3.49 0.10 -10.04
N VAL A 55 -4.03 -0.92 -9.37
CA VAL A 55 -3.31 -2.14 -8.98
C VAL A 55 -4.01 -3.41 -9.44
N ASN A 56 -3.26 -4.50 -9.55
CA ASN A 56 -3.75 -5.85 -9.76
C ASN A 56 -3.31 -6.75 -8.60
N ALA A 57 -4.10 -7.79 -8.32
CA ALA A 57 -3.79 -8.80 -7.30
C ALA A 57 -3.43 -8.21 -5.92
N LEU A 58 -4.16 -7.17 -5.49
CA LEU A 58 -3.98 -6.58 -4.16
C LEU A 58 -4.34 -7.60 -3.07
N HIS A 59 -3.36 -7.92 -2.24
CA HIS A 59 -3.52 -8.74 -1.05
C HIS A 59 -3.01 -7.99 0.18
N MET A 60 -3.90 -7.76 1.14
CA MET A 60 -3.61 -7.08 2.40
C MET A 60 -3.63 -8.10 3.55
N GLY A 61 -2.52 -8.81 3.72
CA GLY A 61 -2.34 -9.82 4.77
C GLY A 61 -2.11 -9.21 6.16
N ASN A 62 -1.88 -10.08 7.15
CA ASN A 62 -1.45 -9.64 8.49
C ASN A 62 0.05 -9.39 8.58
N GLU A 63 0.83 -10.02 7.70
CA GLU A 63 2.29 -9.97 7.71
C GLU A 63 2.82 -9.02 6.64
N PHE A 64 2.19 -8.99 5.46
CA PHE A 64 2.62 -8.17 4.33
C PHE A 64 1.44 -7.64 3.52
N VAL A 65 1.73 -6.63 2.71
CA VAL A 65 0.85 -6.12 1.66
C VAL A 65 1.58 -6.31 0.33
N GLU A 66 0.92 -6.95 -0.63
CA GLU A 66 1.49 -7.20 -1.95
C GLU A 66 0.48 -6.80 -3.04
N PHE A 67 0.98 -6.29 -4.16
CA PHE A 67 0.19 -6.01 -5.35
C PHE A 67 1.11 -5.81 -6.56
N SER A 68 0.53 -5.90 -7.75
CA SER A 68 1.20 -5.52 -9.00
C SER A 68 0.69 -4.14 -9.47
N ALA A 69 1.60 -3.23 -9.80
CA ALA A 69 1.31 -1.91 -10.33
C ALA A 69 2.23 -1.58 -11.51
N ARG A 70 1.86 -0.55 -12.29
CA ARG A 70 2.70 -0.03 -13.38
C ARG A 70 3.32 1.29 -12.95
N PHE A 71 4.62 1.42 -13.19
CA PHE A 71 5.39 2.63 -12.99
C PHE A 71 5.90 3.06 -14.36
N ASN A 72 5.53 4.27 -14.80
CA ASN A 72 5.81 4.79 -16.15
C ASN A 72 5.17 4.08 -17.35
N GLY A 73 4.15 3.22 -17.13
CA GLY A 73 3.33 2.61 -18.20
C GLY A 73 3.89 1.31 -18.77
#